data_AF-A0AAU9Y5G0-F1
#
_entry.id   AF-A0AAU9Y5G0-F1
#
_cell.length_a   1.000
_cell.length_b   1.000
_cell.length_c   1.000
_cell.angle_alpha   90.00
_cell.angle_beta   90.00
_cell.angle_gamma   90.00
#
_symmetry.space_group_name_H-M   'P 1'
#
loop_
_entity.id
_entity.type
_entity.pdbx_description
1 polymer ?
#
loop_
_entity_poly.entity_id
_entity_poly.type
_entity_poly.pdbx_seq_one_letter_code
_entity_poly.pdbx_strand_id
1 'polypeptide(L)'
;RRSTYWKVERLVERRETDETVEYLVQWKSYLPYEASWEPEEGILPRCEELFNRPSPDVAIIPENVCSFRVAVERHLKSRSLLPARLFFRECFPFLVRW
;
A
#
# COMPACT_ATOMS: atom_id res chain seq x y z
N ARG A 1 9.79 -3.04 -32.32
CA ARG A 1 8.78 -2.14 -31.70
C ARG A 1 9.46 -1.50 -30.49
N ARG A 2 9.47 -0.17 -30.34
CA ARG A 2 9.95 0.50 -29.12
C ARG A 2 8.82 0.38 -28.09
N SER A 3 8.97 -0.48 -27.10
CA SER A 3 8.07 -0.49 -25.95
C SER A 3 8.46 0.66 -25.03
N THR A 4 7.53 1.59 -24.80
CA THR A 4 7.69 2.69 -23.85
C THR A 4 7.22 2.23 -22.48
N TYR A 5 8.11 2.31 -21.49
CA TYR A 5 7.79 1.95 -20.11
C TYR A 5 7.49 3.19 -19.28
N TRP A 6 6.51 3.09 -18.39
CA TRP A 6 6.10 4.15 -17.47
C TRP A 6 6.37 3.73 -16.04
N LYS A 7 6.70 4.70 -15.18
CA LYS A 7 6.91 4.42 -13.75
C LYS A 7 5.57 4.36 -13.05
N VAL A 8 5.28 3.21 -12.46
CA VAL A 8 4.10 2.97 -11.63
C VAL A 8 4.46 3.24 -10.17
N GLU A 9 3.54 3.86 -9.43
CA GLU A 9 3.61 3.97 -7.97
C GLU A 9 3.09 2.69 -7.32
N ARG A 10 1.86 2.31 -7.64
CA ARG A 10 1.25 1.04 -7.23
C ARG A 10 0.05 0.68 -8.11
N LEU A 11 -0.33 -0.59 -8.11
CA LEU A 11 -1.66 -0.99 -8.56
C LEU A 11 -2.65 -0.74 -7.42
N VAL A 12 -3.83 -0.21 -7.76
CA VAL A 12 -4.84 0.24 -6.79
C VAL A 12 -5.98 -0.77 -6.70
N GLU A 13 -6.48 -1.19 -7.86
CA GLU A 13 -7.61 -2.13 -7.99
C GLU A 13 -7.39 -3.09 -9.15
N ARG A 14 -8.11 -4.22 -9.11
CA ARG A 14 -8.21 -5.19 -10.20
C ARG A 14 -9.68 -5.39 -10.50
N ARG A 15 -10.05 -5.40 -11.79
CA ARG A 15 -11.38 -5.77 -12.23
C ARG A 15 -11.30 -6.83 -13.33
N GLU A 16 -12.33 -7.65 -13.39
CA GLU A 16 -12.57 -8.55 -14.52
C GLU A 16 -13.67 -7.93 -15.37
N THR A 17 -13.41 -7.81 -16.66
CA THR A 17 -14.41 -7.44 -17.67
C THR A 17 -14.76 -8.70 -18.48
N ASP A 18 -15.79 -8.63 -19.32
CA ASP A 18 -16.19 -9.77 -20.15
C ASP A 18 -15.09 -10.25 -21.11
N GLU A 19 -14.10 -9.39 -21.40
CA GLU A 19 -13.07 -9.62 -22.40
C GLU A 19 -11.66 -9.80 -21.78
N THR A 20 -11.34 -9.05 -20.71
CA THR A 20 -9.97 -8.99 -20.15
C THR A 20 -9.93 -8.68 -18.66
N VAL A 21 -8.78 -8.94 -18.03
CA VAL A 21 -8.42 -8.45 -16.69
C VAL A 21 -7.75 -7.09 -16.84
N GLU A 22 -8.16 -6.14 -16.01
CA GLU A 22 -7.58 -4.79 -16.00
C GLU A 22 -7.20 -4.38 -14.57
N TYR A 23 -6.17 -3.54 -14.47
CA TYR A 23 -5.69 -2.97 -13.23
C TYR A 23 -5.77 -1.45 -13.25
N LEU A 24 -6.24 -0.85 -12.16
CA LEU A 24 -6.17 0.58 -11.95
C LEU A 24 -4.76 0.95 -11.50
N VAL A 25 -4.04 1.70 -12.32
CA VAL A 25 -2.63 2.05 -12.11
C VAL A 25 -2.50 3.45 -11.52
N GLN A 26 -1.90 3.57 -10.33
CA GLN A 26 -1.42 4.86 -9.84
C GLN A 26 -0.06 5.16 -10.47
N TRP A 27 0.01 6.24 -11.23
CA TRP A 27 1.25 6.66 -11.89
C TRP A 27 2.16 7.42 -10.94
N LYS A 28 3.47 7.16 -11.04
CA LYS A 28 4.45 7.83 -10.19
C LYS A 28 4.49 9.32 -10.50
N SER A 29 4.34 10.15 -9.45
CA SER A 29 4.32 11.62 -9.53
C SER A 29 3.07 12.22 -10.16
N TYR A 30 2.00 11.43 -10.32
CA TYR A 30 0.68 11.91 -10.72
C TYR A 30 -0.29 11.78 -9.55
N LEU A 31 -1.38 12.53 -9.62
CA LEU A 31 -2.39 12.56 -8.57
C LEU A 31 -3.30 11.34 -8.64
N PRO A 32 -3.98 10.96 -7.53
CA PRO A 32 -4.82 9.76 -7.52
C PRO A 32 -5.96 9.74 -8.53
N TYR A 33 -6.49 10.92 -8.87
CA TYR A 33 -7.55 11.04 -9.87
C TYR A 33 -7.04 10.92 -11.32
N GLU A 34 -5.73 10.90 -11.53
CA GLU A 34 -5.10 10.68 -12.83
C GLU A 34 -4.76 9.19 -13.07
N ALA A 35 -5.16 8.30 -12.15
CA ALA A 35 -5.03 6.86 -12.33
C ALA A 35 -5.87 6.38 -13.53
N SER A 36 -5.34 5.41 -14.28
CA SER A 36 -6.01 4.83 -15.45
C SER A 36 -6.08 3.31 -15.35
N TRP A 37 -7.07 2.74 -16.02
CA TRP A 37 -7.21 1.29 -16.17
C TRP A 37 -6.28 0.82 -17.30
N GLU A 38 -5.38 -0.10 -16.99
CA GLU A 38 -4.45 -0.71 -17.92
C GLU A 38 -4.70 -2.22 -18.00
N PRO A 39 -4.59 -2.82 -19.19
CA PRO A 39 -4.80 -4.24 -19.38
C PRO A 39 -3.69 -5.07 -18.72
N GLU A 40 -4.02 -6.28 -18.27
CA GLU A 40 -3.07 -7.21 -17.61
C GLU A 40 -1.79 -7.44 -18.43
N GLU A 41 -1.89 -7.50 -19.77
CA GLU A 41 -0.73 -7.70 -20.65
C GLU A 41 0.26 -6.52 -20.62
N GLY A 42 -0.20 -5.34 -20.19
CA GLY A 42 0.62 -4.14 -20.00
C GLY A 42 1.32 -4.08 -18.63
N ILE A 43 0.98 -4.98 -17.70
CA ILE A 43 1.47 -4.97 -16.34
C ILE A 43 2.67 -5.90 -16.19
N LEU A 44 3.75 -5.40 -15.57
CA LEU A 44 4.91 -6.22 -15.27
C LEU A 44 4.56 -7.21 -14.14
N PRO A 45 5.03 -8.48 -14.19
CA PRO A 45 4.76 -9.47 -13.14
C PRO A 45 5.13 -8.98 -11.74
N ARG A 46 6.18 -8.15 -11.62
CA ARG A 46 6.59 -7.55 -10.36
C ARG A 46 5.54 -6.62 -9.75
N CYS A 47 4.78 -5.90 -10.59
CA CYS A 47 3.70 -5.04 -10.11
C CYS A 47 2.53 -5.87 -9.57
N GLU A 48 2.19 -6.98 -10.23
CA GLU A 48 1.16 -7.90 -9.75
C GLU A 48 1.57 -8.60 -8.45
N GLU A 49 2.82 -9.04 -8.34
CA GLU A 49 3.36 -9.60 -7.09
C GLU A 49 3.18 -8.63 -5.93
N LEU A 50 3.53 -7.35 -6.13
CA LEU A 50 3.40 -6.31 -5.11
C LEU A 50 1.94 -5.98 -4.79
N PHE A 51 1.04 -6.07 -5.77
CA PHE A 51 -0.40 -5.90 -5.54
C PHE A 51 -0.97 -7.03 -4.68
N ASN A 52 -0.61 -8.27 -5.00
CA ASN A 52 -1.08 -9.46 -4.28
C ASN A 52 -0.43 -9.59 -2.89
N ARG A 53 0.85 -9.22 -2.78
CA ARG A 53 1.64 -9.23 -1.55
C ARG A 53 2.18 -7.83 -1.29
N PRO A 54 1.33 -6.94 -0.77
CA PRO A 54 1.73 -5.57 -0.52
C PRO A 54 2.84 -5.60 0.56
N SER A 55 3.96 -4.95 0.27
CA SER A 55 5.04 -4.72 1.23
C SER A 55 5.01 -3.24 1.64
N PRO A 56 5.06 -2.92 2.94
CA PRO A 56 5.18 -1.54 3.36
C PRO A 56 6.50 -0.95 2.87
N ASP A 57 6.54 0.37 2.67
CA ASP A 57 7.79 1.06 2.45
C ASP A 57 8.68 0.88 3.70
N VAL A 58 9.90 0.39 3.48
CA VAL A 58 10.89 0.14 4.53
C VAL A 58 11.18 1.42 5.33
N ALA A 59 11.05 2.60 4.72
CA ALA A 59 11.23 3.88 5.40
C ALA A 59 10.14 4.16 6.45
N ILE A 60 8.94 3.61 6.30
CA ILE A 60 7.79 3.84 7.20
C ILE A 60 7.88 2.91 8.44
N ILE A 61 8.52 1.75 8.32
CA ILE A 61 8.59 0.74 9.39
C ILE A 61 9.22 1.32 10.67
N PRO A 62 10.39 1.99 10.64
CA PRO A 62 11.01 2.54 11.86
C PRO A 62 10.13 3.57 12.58
N GLU A 63 9.43 4.43 11.83
CA GLU A 63 8.54 5.44 12.41
C GLU A 63 7.37 4.76 13.17
N ASN A 64 6.73 3.79 12.51
CA ASN A 64 5.61 3.04 13.09
C ASN A 64 6.04 2.20 14.31
N VAL A 65 7.21 1.57 14.25
CA VAL A 65 7.79 0.82 15.39
C VAL A 65 8.10 1.75 16.56
N CYS A 66 8.73 2.90 16.31
CA CYS A 66 9.02 3.90 17.34
C CYS A 66 7.74 4.44 17.99
N SER A 67 6.75 4.80 17.17
CA SER A 67 5.44 5.29 17.63
C SER A 67 4.75 4.25 18.53
N PHE A 68 4.70 2.99 18.07
CA PHE A 68 4.13 1.89 18.84
C PHE A 68 4.84 1.68 20.17
N ARG A 69 6.18 1.58 20.16
CA ARG A 69 6.98 1.39 21.37
C ARG A 69 6.71 2.48 22.40
N VAL A 70 6.77 3.76 21.99
CA VAL A 70 6.54 4.90 22.89
C VAL A 70 5.14 4.88 23.48
N ALA A 71 4.13 4.56 22.67
CA ALA A 71 2.76 4.51 23.13
C ALA A 71 2.50 3.33 24.09
N VAL A 72 3.06 2.15 23.81
CA VAL A 72 3.01 1.00 24.74
C VAL A 72 3.68 1.34 26.06
N GLU A 73 4.89 1.89 26.02
CA GLU A 73 5.59 2.30 27.24
C GLU A 73 4.80 3.33 28.05
N ARG A 74 4.23 4.34 27.39
CA ARG A 74 3.40 5.35 28.05
C ARG A 74 2.16 4.72 28.69
N HIS A 75 1.49 3.81 27.98
CA HIS A 75 0.30 3.14 28.49
C HIS A 75 0.63 2.28 29.72
N LEU A 76 1.68 1.46 29.64
CA LEU A 76 2.14 0.62 30.75
C LEU A 76 2.55 1.47 31.98
N LYS A 77 3.26 2.58 31.77
CA LYS A 77 3.67 3.49 32.86
C LYS A 77 2.48 4.24 33.48
N SER A 78 1.44 4.52 32.71
CA SER A 78 0.27 5.25 33.18
C SER A 78 -0.64 4.43 34.11
N ARG A 79 -0.51 3.10 34.13
CA ARG A 79 -1.46 2.16 34.78
C ARG A 79 -2.93 2.40 34.40
N SER A 80 -3.16 3.08 33.29
CA SER A 80 -4.50 3.38 32.78
C SER A 80 -5.14 2.12 32.25
N LEU A 81 -6.40 1.91 32.59
CA LEU A 81 -7.24 0.85 32.00
C LEU A 81 -7.93 1.32 30.71
N LEU A 82 -7.77 2.60 30.34
CA LEU A 82 -8.36 3.14 29.12
C LEU A 82 -7.53 2.73 27.90
N PRO A 83 -8.17 2.36 26.77
CA PRO A 83 -7.47 1.95 25.56
C PRO A 83 -6.49 3.02 25.05
N ALA A 84 -5.27 2.60 24.71
CA ALA A 84 -4.33 3.44 23.98
C ALA A 84 -4.74 3.52 22.49
N ARG A 85 -4.92 4.74 21.97
CA ARG A 85 -5.16 4.96 20.54
C ARG A 85 -3.82 5.16 19.83
N LEU A 86 -3.56 4.32 18.84
CA LEU A 86 -2.37 4.33 18.02
C LEU A 86 -2.74 4.75 16.60
N PHE A 87 -1.96 5.65 16.02
CA PHE A 87 -2.07 6.02 14.62
C PHE A 87 -0.81 5.53 13.91
N PHE A 88 -1.00 4.59 12.98
CA PHE A 88 0.07 4.11 12.10
C PHE A 88 -0.06 4.83 10.76
N ARG A 89 1.04 5.38 10.26
CA ARG A 89 1.07 5.94 8.91
C ARG A 89 1.12 4.81 7.92
N GLU A 90 0.15 4.76 7.01
CA GLU A 90 0.12 3.97 5.78
C GLU A 90 0.48 2.47 5.90
N CYS A 91 0.54 1.90 7.10
CA CYS A 91 0.74 0.45 7.30
C CYS A 91 -0.55 -0.29 7.62
N PHE A 92 -1.67 0.41 7.82
CA PHE A 92 -2.96 -0.20 8.12
C PHE A 92 -3.42 -1.25 7.07
N PRO A 93 -3.26 -1.02 5.75
CA PRO A 93 -3.63 -2.03 4.76
C PRO A 93 -2.81 -3.33 4.85
N PHE A 94 -1.62 -3.27 5.45
CA PHE A 94 -0.66 -4.39 5.54
C PHE A 94 -0.79 -5.17 6.85
N LEU A 95 -1.39 -4.57 7.88
CA LEU A 95 -1.49 -5.14 9.22
C LEU A 95 -2.79 -5.92 9.48
N VAL A 96 -3.79 -5.82 8.60
CA VAL A 96 -5.15 -6.30 8.87
C VAL A 96 -5.74 -7.21 7.79
N ARG A 97 -4.94 -7.73 6.84
CA ARG A 97 -5.37 -8.88 6.02
C ARG A 97 -5.17 -10.16 6.82
N TRP A 98 -6.24 -10.63 7.47
CA TRP A 98 -6.36 -11.95 8.09
C TRP A 98 -7.10 -12.91 7.17
#